data_AF-A0A3M1ZHG1-F1
#
_entry.id   AF-A0A3M1ZHG1-F1
#
_cell.length_a   1.000
_cell.length_b   1.000
_cell.length_c   1.000
_cell.angle_alpha   90.00
_cell.angle_beta   90.00
_cell.angle_gamma   90.00
#
_symmetry.space_group_name_H-M   'P 1'
#
loop_
_entity.id
_entity.type
_entity.pdbx_description
1 polymer ?
#
loop_
_entity_poly.entity_id
_entity_poly.type
_entity_poly.pdbx_seq_one_letter_code
_entity_poly.pdbx_strand_id
1 'polypeptide(L)'
;MRTGGFLAALCGTALLAAGIACSRGEPRLSPLAPGETILAFGDSLTAGTGAGPGEGYPSVLETLLDRPVVNAGRPGETTGEGLGRLAQELEAHRPRLVILCEGGNDFLRGAPPERVEENLRRMIRTAREFGAEVVLVAVPRPNLLV
;
A
#
# COMPACT_ATOMS: atom_id res chain seq x y z
N MET A 1 -20.71 -46.70 48.13
CA MET A 1 -20.25 -47.05 46.77
C MET A 1 -21.01 -46.19 45.77
N ARG A 2 -20.28 -45.49 44.88
CA ARG A 2 -20.68 -45.00 43.53
C ARG A 2 -21.86 -44.02 43.45
N THR A 3 -21.88 -42.91 42.72
CA THR A 3 -20.97 -42.16 41.81
C THR A 3 -21.77 -40.93 41.37
N GLY A 4 -21.14 -39.79 41.04
CA GLY A 4 -21.82 -38.77 40.21
C GLY A 4 -21.45 -37.31 40.46
N GLY A 5 -20.16 -36.98 40.47
CA GLY A 5 -19.72 -35.61 40.19
C GLY A 5 -19.73 -35.32 38.69
N PHE A 6 -19.52 -34.04 38.34
CA PHE A 6 -19.27 -33.49 37.00
C PHE A 6 -20.46 -33.11 36.11
N LEU A 7 -21.31 -32.17 36.55
CA LEU A 7 -22.17 -31.44 35.60
C LEU A 7 -22.26 -29.92 35.77
N ALA A 8 -21.45 -29.30 36.64
CA ALA A 8 -21.52 -27.85 36.89
C ALA A 8 -20.35 -27.02 36.32
N ALA A 9 -19.45 -27.62 35.53
CA ALA A 9 -18.22 -26.95 35.08
C ALA A 9 -18.11 -26.72 33.55
N LEU A 10 -19.20 -26.87 32.80
CA LEU A 10 -19.18 -26.75 31.33
C LEU A 10 -19.86 -25.49 30.77
N CYS A 11 -20.47 -24.66 31.61
CA CYS A 11 -21.18 -23.47 31.14
C CYS A 11 -20.37 -22.16 31.25
N GLY A 12 -19.26 -22.16 32.02
CA GLY A 12 -18.47 -20.94 32.28
C GLY A 12 -17.35 -20.66 31.28
N THR A 13 -16.92 -21.64 30.48
CA THR A 13 -15.79 -21.49 29.54
C THR A 13 -16.19 -21.08 28.14
N ALA A 14 -17.47 -21.18 27.77
CA ALA A 14 -17.95 -20.82 26.43
C ALA A 14 -18.09 -19.30 26.20
N LEU A 15 -18.14 -18.48 27.26
CA LEU A 15 -18.33 -17.03 27.15
C LEU A 15 -17.02 -16.22 27.04
N LEU A 16 -15.86 -16.82 27.33
CA LEU A 16 -14.55 -16.16 27.14
C LEU A 16 -13.98 -16.34 25.73
N ALA A 17 -14.48 -17.29 24.94
CA ALA A 17 -14.01 -17.52 23.57
C ALA A 17 -14.65 -16.58 22.54
N ALA A 18 -15.77 -15.91 22.86
CA ALA A 18 -16.48 -15.02 21.94
C ALA A 18 -15.82 -13.64 21.79
N GLY A 19 -14.92 -13.24 22.71
CA GLY A 19 -14.27 -11.91 22.68
C GLY A 19 -13.01 -11.81 21.82
N ILE A 20 -12.43 -12.94 21.38
CA ILE A 20 -11.16 -12.98 20.63
C ILE A 20 -11.40 -13.14 19.11
N ALA A 21 -12.65 -13.35 18.69
CA ALA A 21 -12.98 -13.74 17.33
C ALA A 21 -13.14 -12.56 16.33
N CYS A 22 -13.18 -11.31 16.78
CA CYS A 22 -13.56 -10.16 15.92
C CYS A 22 -12.40 -9.37 15.29
N SER A 23 -11.17 -9.86 15.25
CA SER A 23 -10.07 -9.13 14.57
C SER A 23 -9.09 -10.01 13.80
N ARG A 24 -9.58 -11.11 13.20
CA ARG A 24 -8.75 -11.92 12.31
C ARG A 24 -8.46 -11.18 10.99
N GLY A 25 -7.30 -10.53 10.92
CA GLY A 25 -6.49 -10.54 9.70
C GLY A 25 -6.58 -9.34 8.75
N GLU A 26 -6.99 -8.15 9.20
CA GLU A 26 -6.80 -6.96 8.35
C GLU A 26 -5.29 -6.66 8.21
N PRO A 27 -4.80 -6.37 6.98
CA PRO A 27 -3.43 -5.93 6.79
C PRO A 27 -3.21 -4.65 7.62
N ARG A 28 -2.30 -4.71 8.59
CA ARG A 28 -1.89 -3.54 9.38
C ARG A 28 -0.51 -3.12 8.94
N LEU A 29 -0.36 -1.83 8.65
CA LEU A 29 0.94 -1.22 8.48
C LEU A 29 1.65 -1.14 9.83
N SER A 30 2.96 -1.35 9.84
CA SER A 30 3.76 -1.06 11.03
C SER A 30 3.87 0.45 11.21
N PRO A 31 3.85 0.97 12.46
CA PRO A 31 4.13 2.37 12.70
C PRO A 31 5.52 2.74 12.18
N LEU A 32 5.62 3.90 11.53
CA LEU A 32 6.89 4.43 11.07
C LEU A 32 7.60 5.19 12.18
N ALA A 33 8.85 4.81 12.48
CA ALA A 33 9.71 5.49 13.42
C ALA A 33 10.07 6.92 12.95
N PRO A 34 10.53 7.80 13.85
CA PRO A 34 10.99 9.13 13.47
C PRO A 34 12.10 9.08 12.42
N GLY A 35 12.00 9.92 11.40
CA GLY A 35 12.99 10.00 10.31
C GLY A 35 12.89 8.90 9.25
N GLU A 36 12.05 7.86 9.42
CA GLU A 36 11.83 6.87 8.37
C GLU A 36 11.11 7.49 7.16
N THR A 37 11.70 7.27 5.98
CA THR A 37 11.27 7.84 4.72
C THR A 37 10.09 7.08 4.10
N ILE A 38 9.16 7.84 3.52
CA ILE A 38 8.11 7.34 2.63
C ILE A 38 8.53 7.62 1.18
N LEU A 39 8.44 6.63 0.30
CA LEU A 39 8.60 6.82 -1.14
C LEU A 39 7.23 6.88 -1.79
N ALA A 40 6.86 8.03 -2.33
CA ALA A 40 5.71 8.18 -3.20
C ALA A 40 6.14 7.86 -4.64
N PHE A 41 5.84 6.65 -5.11
CA PHE A 41 6.24 6.13 -6.42
C PHE A 41 5.03 6.07 -7.34
N GLY A 42 5.09 6.75 -8.49
CA GLY A 42 4.00 6.70 -9.44
C GLY A 42 4.14 7.61 -10.65
N ASP A 43 2.98 7.93 -11.23
CA ASP A 43 2.90 8.69 -12.48
C ASP A 43 2.72 10.22 -12.25
N SER A 44 2.07 10.90 -13.20
CA SER A 44 1.67 12.31 -13.13
C SER A 44 0.91 12.70 -11.87
N LEU A 45 0.06 11.83 -11.32
CA LEU A 45 -0.69 12.10 -10.08
C LEU A 45 0.26 12.23 -8.89
N THR A 46 1.30 11.40 -8.85
CA THR A 46 2.36 11.46 -7.84
C THR A 46 3.30 12.63 -8.10
N ALA A 47 3.62 12.91 -9.36
CA ALA A 47 4.43 14.07 -9.73
C ALA A 47 3.76 15.42 -9.37
N GLY A 48 2.44 15.44 -9.14
CA GLY A 48 1.68 16.67 -8.88
C GLY A 48 1.34 17.44 -10.15
N THR A 49 1.14 16.75 -11.28
CA THR A 49 0.80 17.40 -12.55
C THR A 49 -0.52 18.16 -12.42
N GLY A 50 -0.49 19.46 -12.71
CA GLY A 50 -1.64 20.36 -12.60
C GLY A 50 -1.83 20.99 -11.20
N ALA A 51 -1.07 20.56 -10.19
CA ALA A 51 -1.02 21.22 -8.89
C ALA A 51 -0.04 22.40 -8.90
N GLY A 52 -0.25 23.38 -8.03
CA GLY A 52 0.72 24.46 -7.81
C GLY A 52 1.99 23.95 -7.12
N PRO A 53 3.05 24.79 -7.05
CA PRO A 53 4.30 24.42 -6.39
C PRO A 53 4.06 24.02 -4.92
N GLY A 54 4.45 22.80 -4.56
CA GLY A 54 4.27 22.26 -3.21
C GLY A 54 2.85 21.76 -2.88
N GLU A 55 1.91 21.84 -3.84
CA GLU A 55 0.52 21.40 -3.64
C GLU A 55 0.26 19.96 -4.08
N GLY A 56 1.27 19.29 -4.68
CA GLY A 56 1.20 17.85 -4.97
C GLY A 56 1.10 17.03 -3.68
N TYR A 57 0.36 15.92 -3.73
CA TYR A 57 0.08 15.13 -2.52
C TYR A 57 1.34 14.69 -1.74
N PRO A 58 2.49 14.36 -2.36
CA PRO A 58 3.68 13.98 -1.59
C PRO A 58 4.18 15.12 -0.70
N SER A 59 4.19 16.35 -1.21
CA SER A 59 4.63 17.55 -0.47
C SER A 59 3.64 17.92 0.65
N VAL A 60 2.34 17.83 0.36
CA VAL A 60 1.31 18.03 1.39
C VAL A 60 1.43 16.96 2.47
N LEU A 61 1.65 15.70 2.09
CA LEU A 61 1.79 14.58 3.02
C LEU A 61 3.04 14.72 3.90
N GLU A 62 4.17 15.16 3.34
CA GLU A 62 5.39 15.48 4.11
C GLU A 62 5.10 16.51 5.20
N THR A 63 4.37 17.57 4.86
CA THR A 63 3.98 18.61 5.83
C THR A 63 3.04 18.07 6.90
N LEU A 64 2.05 17.26 6.52
CA LEU A 64 1.06 16.70 7.46
C LEU A 64 1.67 15.67 8.43
N LEU A 65 2.67 14.93 7.97
CA LEU A 65 3.31 13.87 8.76
C LEU A 65 4.57 14.34 9.51
N ASP A 66 5.06 15.55 9.22
CA ASP A 66 6.34 16.08 9.68
C ASP A 66 7.48 15.06 9.45
N ARG A 67 7.56 14.55 8.22
CA ARG A 67 8.39 13.39 7.85
C ARG A 67 8.81 13.44 6.38
N PRO A 68 10.02 12.97 6.02
CA PRO A 68 10.45 12.87 4.63
C PRO A 68 9.49 12.04 3.78
N VAL A 69 8.92 12.66 2.74
CA VAL A 69 8.19 11.97 1.66
C VAL A 69 8.88 12.27 0.34
N VAL A 70 9.57 11.26 -0.20
CA VAL A 70 10.27 11.38 -1.48
C VAL A 70 9.26 11.25 -2.60
N ASN A 71 9.13 12.30 -3.42
CA ASN A 71 8.34 12.28 -4.64
C ASN A 71 9.15 11.65 -5.79
N ALA A 72 8.81 10.42 -6.15
CA ALA A 72 9.34 9.69 -7.29
C ALA A 72 8.30 9.55 -8.41
N GLY A 73 7.48 10.60 -8.61
CA GLY A 73 6.47 10.69 -9.66
C GLY A 73 7.06 10.98 -11.04
N ARG A 74 6.62 10.25 -12.08
CA ARG A 74 7.00 10.49 -13.48
C ARG A 74 5.77 10.66 -14.38
N PRO A 75 5.49 11.88 -14.89
CA PRO A 75 4.34 12.09 -15.77
C PRO A 75 4.33 11.16 -16.99
N GLY A 76 3.18 10.53 -17.23
CA GLY A 76 2.99 9.62 -18.37
C GLY A 76 3.64 8.24 -18.22
N GLU A 77 4.24 7.92 -17.06
CA GLU A 77 4.82 6.60 -16.80
C GLU A 77 3.76 5.50 -16.80
N THR A 78 4.12 4.34 -17.37
CA THR A 78 3.33 3.10 -17.34
C THR A 78 3.89 2.12 -16.33
N THR A 79 3.09 1.14 -15.92
CA THR A 79 3.50 0.08 -15.01
C THR A 79 4.74 -0.68 -15.49
N GLY A 80 4.94 -0.81 -16.81
CA GLY A 80 6.11 -1.46 -17.38
C GLY A 80 7.39 -0.65 -17.23
N GLU A 81 7.29 0.68 -17.38
CA GLU A 81 8.41 1.61 -17.19
C GLU A 81 8.74 1.75 -15.70
N GLY A 82 7.73 1.93 -14.84
CA GLY A 82 7.89 2.03 -13.39
C GLY A 82 8.55 0.77 -12.79
N LEU A 83 8.11 -0.42 -13.22
CA LEU A 83 8.73 -1.68 -12.82
C LEU A 83 10.23 -1.73 -13.15
N GLY A 84 10.66 -1.10 -14.23
CA GLY A 84 12.07 -1.06 -14.66
C GLY A 84 12.97 -0.21 -13.75
N ARG A 85 12.42 0.76 -13.03
CA ARG A 85 13.20 1.70 -12.19
C ARG A 85 12.99 1.56 -10.69
N LEU A 86 11.93 0.87 -10.24
CA LEU A 86 11.57 0.81 -8.82
C LEU A 86 12.75 0.37 -7.92
N ALA A 87 13.52 -0.65 -8.33
CA ALA A 87 14.66 -1.13 -7.55
C ALA A 87 15.71 -0.03 -7.28
N GLN A 88 15.98 0.82 -8.27
CA GLN A 88 16.92 1.94 -8.13
C GLN A 88 16.39 2.99 -7.14
N GLU A 89 15.09 3.31 -7.18
CA GLU A 89 14.47 4.25 -6.24
C GLU A 89 14.49 3.71 -4.80
N LEU A 90 14.23 2.42 -4.63
CA LEU A 90 14.30 1.74 -3.33
C LEU A 90 15.73 1.80 -2.76
N GLU A 91 16.74 1.48 -3.58
CA GLU A 91 18.13 1.51 -3.16
C GLU A 91 18.60 2.93 -2.78
N ALA A 92 18.20 3.93 -3.57
CA ALA A 92 18.58 5.32 -3.37
C ALA A 92 17.95 5.94 -2.11
N HIS A 93 16.69 5.62 -1.82
CA HIS A 93 15.93 6.29 -0.77
C HIS A 93 15.70 5.47 0.49
N ARG A 94 15.95 4.15 0.43
CA ARG A 94 15.82 3.23 1.57
C ARG A 94 14.49 3.40 2.33
N PRO A 95 13.34 3.47 1.64
CA PRO A 95 12.08 3.80 2.30
C PRO A 95 11.59 2.65 3.19
N ARG A 96 10.88 3.00 4.26
CA ARG A 96 10.16 2.00 5.07
C ARG A 96 8.74 1.76 4.56
N LEU A 97 8.18 2.73 3.82
CA LEU A 97 6.86 2.65 3.19
C LEU A 97 6.93 3.14 1.75
N VAL A 98 6.31 2.41 0.83
CA VAL A 98 6.09 2.82 -0.55
C VAL A 98 4.60 3.08 -0.76
N ILE A 99 4.26 4.28 -1.22
CA ILE A 99 2.96 4.57 -1.82
C ILE A 99 3.10 4.32 -3.31
N LEU A 100 2.40 3.31 -3.84
CA LEU A 100 2.44 2.91 -5.24
C LEU A 100 1.18 3.39 -5.94
N CYS A 101 1.30 4.30 -6.91
CA CYS A 101 0.20 4.86 -7.68
C CYS A 101 0.53 4.84 -9.18
N GLU A 102 0.14 3.76 -9.86
CA GLU A 102 0.52 3.46 -11.24
C GLU A 102 -0.64 2.79 -12.01
N GLY A 103 -0.56 2.81 -13.33
CA GLY A 103 -1.47 2.06 -14.22
C GLY A 103 -2.54 2.89 -14.94
N GLY A 104 -2.71 4.17 -14.59
CA GLY A 104 -3.60 5.07 -15.32
C GLY A 104 -3.21 5.20 -16.79
N ASN A 105 -1.91 5.40 -17.07
CA ASN A 105 -1.40 5.53 -18.43
C ASN A 105 -1.50 4.23 -19.23
N ASP A 106 -1.35 3.07 -18.58
CA ASP A 106 -1.55 1.77 -19.22
C ASP A 106 -2.98 1.63 -19.74
N PHE A 107 -3.98 2.02 -18.94
CA PHE A 107 -5.38 2.00 -19.37
C PHE A 107 -5.66 2.99 -20.49
N LEU A 108 -5.14 4.22 -20.40
CA LEU A 108 -5.28 5.21 -21.47
C LEU A 108 -4.62 4.76 -22.79
N ARG A 109 -3.59 3.91 -22.72
CA ARG A 109 -2.87 3.36 -23.87
C ARG A 109 -3.37 1.97 -24.30
N GLY A 110 -4.43 1.46 -23.69
CA GLY A 110 -5.06 0.19 -24.07
C GLY A 110 -4.24 -1.06 -23.74
N ALA A 111 -3.38 -1.02 -22.71
CA ALA A 111 -2.65 -2.20 -22.27
C ALA A 111 -3.59 -3.26 -21.67
N PRO A 112 -3.29 -4.56 -21.82
CA PRO A 112 -4.08 -5.64 -21.21
C PRO A 112 -4.09 -5.52 -19.68
N PRO A 113 -5.27 -5.57 -19.01
CA PRO A 113 -5.35 -5.47 -17.55
C PRO A 113 -4.50 -6.49 -16.79
N GLU A 114 -4.35 -7.69 -17.34
CA GLU A 114 -3.56 -8.77 -16.74
C GLU A 114 -2.08 -8.41 -16.70
N ARG A 115 -1.59 -7.68 -17.71
CA ARG A 115 -0.21 -7.18 -17.75
C ARG A 115 0.01 -6.09 -16.70
N VAL A 116 -0.95 -5.18 -16.57
CA VAL A 116 -0.93 -4.11 -15.54
C VAL A 116 -0.92 -4.72 -14.15
N GLU A 117 -1.79 -5.70 -13.91
CA GLU A 117 -1.86 -6.43 -12.64
C GLU A 117 -0.55 -7.15 -12.32
N GLU A 118 0.03 -7.89 -13.28
CA GLU A 118 1.29 -8.59 -13.03
C GLU A 118 2.44 -7.61 -12.74
N ASN A 119 2.52 -6.48 -13.45
CA ASN A 119 3.54 -5.46 -13.18
C ASN A 119 3.38 -4.87 -11.76
N LEU A 120 2.16 -4.53 -11.34
CA LEU A 120 1.89 -4.04 -9.99
C LEU A 120 2.21 -5.10 -8.93
N ARG A 121 1.85 -6.37 -9.16
CA ARG A 121 2.21 -7.48 -8.26
C ARG A 121 3.72 -7.62 -8.13
N ARG A 122 4.47 -7.51 -9.23
CA ARG A 122 5.93 -7.53 -9.22
C ARG A 122 6.51 -6.37 -8.43
N MET A 123 6.03 -5.15 -8.64
CA MET A 123 6.46 -3.97 -7.90
C MET A 123 6.21 -4.11 -6.40
N ILE A 124 5.03 -4.60 -6.00
CA ILE A 124 4.70 -4.85 -4.60
C ILE A 124 5.64 -5.91 -3.99
N ARG A 125 5.94 -7.00 -4.73
CA ARG A 125 6.89 -8.02 -4.27
C ARG A 125 8.28 -7.43 -4.09
N THR A 126 8.80 -6.70 -5.08
CA THR A 126 10.12 -6.05 -5.01
C THR A 126 10.24 -5.12 -3.81
N ALA A 127 9.25 -4.25 -3.57
CA ALA A 127 9.26 -3.34 -2.42
C ALA A 127 9.23 -4.09 -1.08
N ARG A 128 8.44 -5.17 -0.97
CA ARG A 128 8.37 -6.00 0.24
C ARG A 128 9.65 -6.80 0.49
N GLU A 129 10.24 -7.36 -0.56
CA GLU A 129 11.53 -8.06 -0.49
C GLU A 129 12.67 -7.12 -0.06
N PHE A 130 12.57 -5.83 -0.43
CA PHE A 130 13.47 -4.78 0.04
C PHE A 130 13.26 -4.41 1.53
N GLY A 131 12.15 -4.84 2.14
CA GLY A 131 11.79 -4.54 3.53
C GLY A 131 10.87 -3.33 3.70
N ALA A 132 10.33 -2.78 2.61
CA ALA A 132 9.34 -1.71 2.66
C ALA A 132 7.91 -2.26 2.71
N GLU A 133 7.04 -1.64 3.51
CA GLU A 133 5.60 -1.86 3.40
C GLU A 133 5.04 -1.12 2.19
N VAL A 134 3.88 -1.55 1.68
CA VAL A 134 3.30 -0.97 0.46
C VAL A 134 1.85 -0.59 0.68
N VAL A 135 1.52 0.66 0.34
CA VAL A 135 0.16 1.16 0.14
C VAL A 135 -0.05 1.30 -1.36
N LEU A 136 -0.97 0.48 -1.91
CA LEU A 136 -1.39 0.61 -3.30
C LEU A 136 -2.54 1.61 -3.38
N VAL A 137 -2.34 2.70 -4.13
CA VAL A 137 -3.40 3.64 -4.50
C VAL A 137 -3.94 3.21 -5.86
N ALA A 138 -5.13 2.62 -5.88
CA ALA A 138 -5.72 2.09 -7.10
C ALA A 138 -6.17 3.22 -8.03
N VAL A 139 -5.79 3.12 -9.31
CA VAL A 139 -6.34 3.99 -10.36
C VAL A 139 -7.56 3.30 -10.97
N PRO A 140 -8.77 3.88 -10.87
CA PRO A 140 -9.95 3.29 -11.48
C PRO A 140 -9.82 3.31 -13.01
N ARG A 141 -10.42 2.31 -13.68
CA ARG A 141 -10.51 2.35 -15.14
C ARG A 141 -11.30 3.60 -15.55
N PRO A 142 -10.86 4.32 -16.60
CA PRO A 142 -11.67 5.38 -17.19
C PRO A 142 -12.99 4.77 -17.66
N ASN A 143 -14.09 5.20 -17.06
CA ASN A 143 -15.43 4.86 -17.49
C ASN A 143 -16.23 6.15 -17.61
N LEU A 144 -16.77 6.43 -18.80
CA LEU A 144 -17.63 7.59 -19.06
C LEU A 144 -19.11 7.31 -18.74
N LEU A 145 -19.44 6.07 -18.35
CA LEU A 145 -20.78 5.61 -18.05
C LEU A 145 -20.81 5.03 -16.63
N VAL A 146 -20.94 5.89 -15.63
CA VAL A 146 -21.59 5.48 -14.37
C VAL A 146 -23.08 5.29 -14.60
#